data_AF-M2Y5D5-F1
#
_entry.id   AF-M2Y5D5-F1
#
_cell.length_a   1.000
_cell.length_b   1.000
_cell.length_c   1.000
_cell.angle_alpha   90.00
_cell.angle_beta   90.00
_cell.angle_gamma   90.00
#
_symmetry.space_group_name_H-M   'P 1'
#
loop_
_entity.id
_entity.type
_entity.pdbx_description
1 polymer ?
#
loop_
_entity_poly.entity_id
_entity_poly.type
_entity_poly.pdbx_seq_one_letter_code
_entity_poly.pdbx_strand_id
1 'polypeptide(L)'
;MTHNFLYRCPKSTVPYHLTLPNLHPHVHYEGSGAGNIVFTAMQLKLINGYGSAFWDCSPQRTESQAPEDMKYLLLEDLGFYGLNTSRFEKVSCDKLDDDPLPIWKMAFKLECDMDLTPWCKQ
;
A
#
# COMPACT_ATOMS: atom_id res chain seq x y z
N MET A 1 16.20 -3.03 24.34
CA MET A 1 16.10 -1.59 23.97
C MET A 1 14.65 -1.29 23.63
N THR A 2 14.01 -0.37 24.33
CA THR A 2 12.66 0.12 23.99
C THR A 2 12.79 1.26 23.00
N HIS A 3 12.37 1.05 21.76
CA HIS A 3 12.28 2.11 20.76
C HIS A 3 10.99 2.90 20.99
N ASN A 4 11.11 4.19 21.29
CA ASN A 4 9.96 5.06 21.46
C ASN A 4 9.49 5.56 20.09
N PHE A 5 8.57 4.82 19.47
CA PHE A 5 7.93 5.22 18.22
C PHE A 5 6.88 6.30 18.48
N LEU A 6 7.05 7.46 17.84
CA LEU A 6 6.12 8.58 17.95
C LEU A 6 5.24 8.65 16.69
N TYR A 7 3.99 8.20 16.78
CA TYR A 7 3.00 8.30 15.70
C TYR A 7 2.50 9.76 15.56
N ARG A 8 3.36 10.63 15.04
CA ARG A 8 3.06 12.07 14.84
C ARG A 8 2.84 12.37 13.37
N CYS A 9 2.02 13.40 13.12
CA CYS A 9 1.86 13.97 11.79
C CYS A 9 3.23 14.44 11.26
N PRO A 10 3.65 14.02 10.04
CA PRO A 10 4.88 14.48 9.43
C PRO A 10 4.86 16.01 9.28
N LYS A 11 5.96 16.67 9.65
CA LYS A 11 6.12 18.12 9.52
C LYS A 11 6.86 18.55 8.25
N SER A 12 7.54 17.62 7.58
CA SER A 12 8.29 17.86 6.35
C SER A 12 7.51 17.36 5.13
N THR A 13 8.06 17.59 3.94
CA THR A 13 7.55 17.01 2.68
C THR A 13 7.81 15.52 2.55
N VAL A 14 8.65 14.94 3.41
CA VAL A 14 9.00 13.51 3.41
C VAL A 14 8.06 12.74 4.37
N PRO A 15 7.52 11.57 3.97
CA PRO A 15 6.76 10.71 4.88
C PRO A 15 7.61 10.22 6.05
N TYR A 16 6.97 9.86 7.17
CA TYR A 16 7.69 9.34 8.34
C TYR A 16 7.63 7.82 8.37
N HIS A 17 8.76 7.16 8.10
CA HIS A 17 8.89 5.70 8.13
C HIS A 17 9.26 5.22 9.54
N LEU A 18 8.33 4.55 10.21
CA LEU A 18 8.52 4.06 11.58
C LEU A 18 9.27 2.72 11.62
N THR A 19 9.18 1.93 10.55
CA THR A 19 9.74 0.57 10.48
C THR A 19 10.88 0.49 9.47
N LEU A 20 11.88 1.35 9.67
CA LEU A 20 13.12 1.33 8.88
C LEU A 20 13.76 -0.07 8.87
N PRO A 21 14.57 -0.41 7.86
CA PRO A 21 15.14 -1.76 7.72
C PRO A 21 15.93 -2.27 8.94
N ASN A 22 16.55 -1.37 9.71
CA ASN A 22 17.26 -1.69 10.95
C ASN A 22 16.35 -1.92 12.17
N LEU A 23 15.05 -1.59 12.05
CA LEU A 23 14.04 -1.76 13.10
C LEU A 23 12.98 -2.81 12.74
N HIS A 24 12.83 -3.14 11.46
CA HIS A 24 11.88 -4.13 10.97
C HIS A 24 12.34 -5.56 11.34
N PRO A 25 11.48 -6.46 11.84
CA PRO A 25 11.90 -7.80 12.26
C PRO A 25 12.25 -8.80 11.14
N HIS A 26 12.13 -8.39 9.87
CA HIS A 26 12.18 -9.33 8.73
C HIS A 26 12.78 -8.71 7.47
N VAL A 27 12.47 -7.45 7.18
CA VAL A 27 12.88 -6.77 5.95
C VAL A 27 14.01 -5.81 6.25
N HIS A 28 15.22 -6.13 5.80
CA HIS A 28 16.44 -5.43 6.20
C HIS A 28 17.20 -4.75 5.04
N TYR A 29 16.63 -4.73 3.83
CA TYR A 29 17.25 -4.05 2.68
C TYR A 29 16.89 -2.55 2.64
N GLU A 30 17.84 -1.73 2.20
CA GLU A 30 17.64 -0.28 2.03
C GLU A 30 16.61 0.03 0.94
N GLY A 31 15.80 1.08 1.16
CA GLY A 31 14.73 1.45 0.24
C GLY A 31 13.42 0.68 0.43
N SER A 32 13.35 -0.27 1.37
CA SER A 32 12.09 -0.93 1.72
C SER A 32 11.06 0.08 2.25
N GLY A 33 9.88 0.11 1.63
CA GLY A 33 8.69 0.82 2.12
C GLY A 33 7.77 -0.04 3.00
N ALA A 34 8.24 -1.20 3.47
CA ALA A 34 7.41 -2.13 4.24
C ALA A 34 7.14 -1.65 5.68
N GLY A 35 6.02 -2.12 6.23
CA GLY A 35 5.61 -1.87 7.61
C GLY A 35 4.79 -0.60 7.79
N ASN A 36 5.17 0.25 8.74
CA ASN A 36 4.41 1.44 9.13
C ASN A 36 5.05 2.72 8.57
N ILE A 37 4.34 3.39 7.67
CA ILE A 37 4.68 4.71 7.16
C ILE A 37 3.53 5.68 7.45
N VAL A 38 3.86 6.85 7.98
CA VAL A 38 2.89 7.91 8.25
C VAL A 38 3.01 8.99 7.17
N PHE A 39 1.88 9.27 6.52
CA PHE A 39 1.73 10.33 5.53
C PHE A 39 0.75 11.39 6.02
N THR A 40 0.89 12.62 5.55
CA THR A 40 -0.23 13.55 5.48
C THR A 40 -1.12 13.19 4.28
N ALA A 41 -2.40 13.57 4.33
CA ALA A 41 -3.30 13.38 3.20
C ALA A 41 -2.80 14.08 1.92
N MET A 42 -2.08 15.20 2.06
CA MET A 42 -1.48 15.91 0.94
C MET A 42 -0.29 15.15 0.33
N GLN A 43 0.58 14.59 1.16
CA GLN A 43 1.71 13.77 0.69
C GLN A 43 1.21 12.56 -0.10
N LEU A 44 0.19 11.85 0.42
CA LEU A 44 -0.36 10.68 -0.25
C LEU A 44 -1.01 11.05 -1.60
N LYS A 45 -1.73 12.19 -1.66
CA LYS A 45 -2.30 12.69 -2.92
C LYS A 45 -1.22 13.10 -3.94
N LEU A 46 -0.13 13.72 -3.48
CA LEU A 46 0.96 14.18 -4.35
C LEU A 46 1.61 13.03 -5.11
N ILE A 47 1.68 11.85 -4.49
CA ILE A 47 2.26 10.63 -5.10
C ILE A 47 1.21 9.73 -5.77
N ASN A 48 -0.04 10.19 -5.91
CA ASN A 48 -1.15 9.38 -6.40
C ASN A 48 -1.36 8.08 -5.60
N GLY A 49 -1.14 8.10 -4.28
CA GLY A 49 -1.37 6.95 -3.40
C GLY A 49 -0.50 5.73 -3.68
N TYR A 50 -1.06 4.54 -3.45
CA TYR A 50 -0.41 3.25 -3.73
C TYR A 50 -0.87 2.71 -5.09
N GLY A 51 0.02 1.97 -5.76
CA GLY A 51 -0.30 1.34 -7.04
C GLY A 51 -1.42 0.29 -6.93
N SER A 52 -2.35 0.28 -7.90
CA SER A 52 -3.50 -0.63 -7.94
C SER A 52 -3.23 -1.96 -8.67
N ALA A 53 -2.00 -2.19 -9.16
CA ALA A 53 -1.66 -3.37 -9.94
C ALA A 53 -1.15 -4.57 -9.10
N PHE A 54 -0.96 -4.37 -7.79
CA PHE A 54 -0.46 -5.39 -6.87
C PHE A 54 -1.62 -6.13 -6.20
N TRP A 55 -1.82 -7.41 -6.58
CA TRP A 55 -2.97 -8.22 -6.15
C TRP A 55 -2.60 -9.39 -5.21
N ASP A 56 -1.31 -9.56 -4.88
CA ASP A 56 -0.84 -10.59 -3.94
C ASP A 56 0.48 -10.14 -3.28
N CYS A 57 0.81 -10.77 -2.14
CA CYS A 57 2.05 -10.59 -1.39
C CYS A 57 3.23 -11.39 -1.99
N SER A 58 3.02 -12.12 -3.08
CA SER A 58 4.02 -13.02 -3.66
C SER A 58 4.92 -12.27 -4.66
N PRO A 59 6.19 -11.96 -4.32
CA PRO A 59 7.12 -11.33 -5.26
C PRO A 59 7.31 -12.18 -6.52
N GLN A 60 7.17 -13.51 -6.40
CA GLN A 60 7.22 -14.41 -7.54
C GLN A 60 6.08 -14.16 -8.54
N ARG A 61 4.85 -13.80 -8.13
CA ARG A 61 3.75 -13.58 -9.10
C ARG A 61 3.84 -12.23 -9.78
N THR A 62 4.28 -11.20 -9.06
CA THR A 62 4.49 -9.86 -9.63
C THR A 62 5.67 -9.82 -10.60
N GLU A 63 6.70 -10.64 -10.43
CA GLU A 63 7.85 -10.66 -11.35
C GLU A 63 7.80 -11.78 -12.40
N SER A 64 7.32 -12.99 -12.07
CA SER A 64 7.37 -14.12 -13.03
C SER A 64 6.21 -14.16 -14.03
N GLN A 65 5.10 -13.48 -13.73
CA GLN A 65 3.92 -13.41 -14.60
C GLN A 65 3.71 -12.03 -15.23
N ALA A 66 4.40 -11.00 -14.73
CA ALA A 66 4.47 -9.72 -15.42
C ALA A 66 5.35 -9.87 -16.67
N PRO A 67 4.93 -9.34 -17.83
CA PRO A 67 5.77 -9.31 -19.02
C PRO A 67 7.09 -8.56 -18.72
N GLU A 68 8.15 -8.87 -19.46
CA GLU A 68 9.53 -8.46 -19.11
C GLU A 68 9.72 -6.93 -18.99
N ASP A 69 8.89 -6.18 -19.70
CA ASP A 69 8.75 -4.72 -19.67
C ASP A 69 8.06 -4.20 -18.40
N MET A 70 7.25 -5.01 -17.73
CA MET A 70 6.54 -4.67 -16.49
C MET A 70 7.27 -5.07 -15.21
N LYS A 71 8.35 -5.86 -15.29
CA LYS A 71 9.20 -6.18 -14.13
C LYS A 71 9.86 -4.94 -13.50
N TYR A 72 9.95 -3.85 -14.28
CA TYR A 72 10.50 -2.56 -13.86
C TYR A 72 9.45 -1.53 -13.41
N LEU A 73 8.16 -1.89 -13.34
CA LEU A 73 7.08 -1.03 -12.78
C LEU A 73 7.20 -0.77 -11.27
N LEU A 74 8.36 -1.08 -10.67
CA LEU A 74 8.71 -0.64 -9.34
C LEU A 74 8.97 0.87 -9.37
N LEU A 75 7.90 1.62 -9.10
CA LEU A 75 7.84 3.05 -8.76
C LEU A 75 7.85 4.10 -9.89
N GLU A 76 8.47 3.88 -11.05
CA GLU A 76 8.59 4.98 -12.04
C GLU A 76 7.43 5.07 -13.05
N ASP A 77 6.93 3.94 -13.58
CA ASP A 77 5.85 3.94 -14.58
C ASP A 77 4.42 3.79 -13.98
N LEU A 78 4.31 3.60 -12.66
CA LEU A 78 3.02 3.51 -11.94
C LEU A 78 2.39 4.86 -11.60
N GLY A 79 2.98 6.00 -11.99
CA GLY A 79 2.34 7.31 -11.82
C GLY A 79 0.91 7.39 -12.40
N PHE A 80 0.60 6.53 -13.39
CA PHE A 80 -0.73 6.39 -13.97
C PHE A 80 -1.74 5.62 -13.11
N TYR A 81 -1.30 4.58 -12.38
CA TYR A 81 -2.19 3.66 -11.66
C TYR A 81 -2.04 3.82 -10.15
N GLY A 82 -3.04 4.40 -9.50
CA GLY A 82 -2.99 4.72 -8.08
C GLY A 82 -4.32 5.19 -7.51
N LEU A 83 -4.31 6.10 -6.54
CA LEU A 83 -5.49 6.62 -5.86
C LEU A 83 -6.55 7.15 -6.82
N ASN A 84 -6.15 7.89 -7.85
CA ASN A 84 -7.08 8.52 -8.79
C ASN A 84 -7.63 7.56 -9.87
N THR A 85 -7.07 6.36 -9.98
CA THR A 85 -7.45 5.38 -11.00
C THR A 85 -7.88 4.03 -10.42
N SER A 86 -7.82 3.88 -9.09
CA SER A 86 -8.32 2.72 -8.38
C SER A 86 -9.83 2.61 -8.56
N ARG A 87 -10.27 1.46 -9.08
CA ARG A 87 -11.68 1.13 -9.29
C ARG A 87 -12.15 0.17 -8.19
N PHE A 88 -13.12 0.62 -7.40
CA PHE A 88 -13.68 -0.17 -6.32
C PHE A 88 -15.10 0.28 -5.97
N GLU A 89 -15.86 -0.63 -5.38
CA GLU A 89 -17.19 -0.39 -4.87
C GLU A 89 -17.20 -0.58 -3.34
N LYS A 90 -17.77 0.36 -2.60
CA LYS A 90 -17.99 0.20 -1.16
C LYS A 90 -19.19 -0.73 -0.94
N VAL A 91 -18.94 -1.89 -0.33
CA VAL A 91 -19.95 -2.91 -0.02
C VAL A 91 -20.63 -2.62 1.32
N SER A 92 -19.86 -2.34 2.37
CA SER A 92 -20.40 -2.04 3.70
C SER A 92 -19.47 -1.14 4.53
N CYS A 93 -20.01 -0.59 5.62
CA CYS A 93 -19.28 0.20 6.60
C CYS A 93 -19.97 0.04 7.95
N ASP A 94 -19.49 -0.91 8.74
CA ASP A 94 -20.15 -1.38 9.95
C ASP A 94 -19.28 -1.07 11.17
N LYS A 95 -19.88 -0.60 12.26
CA LYS A 95 -19.17 -0.49 13.53
C LYS A 95 -19.00 -1.90 14.12
N LEU A 96 -17.82 -2.23 14.63
CA LEU A 96 -17.62 -3.47 15.37
C LEU A 96 -18.17 -3.30 16.78
N ASP A 97 -19.28 -3.99 17.07
CA ASP A 97 -20.02 -3.81 18.33
C ASP A 97 -19.37 -4.50 19.53
N ASP A 98 -18.54 -5.53 19.29
CA ASP A 98 -17.90 -6.34 20.34
C ASP A 98 -16.53 -5.78 20.81
N ASP A 99 -16.06 -4.65 20.27
CA ASP A 99 -14.79 -4.04 20.65
C ASP A 99 -14.99 -2.86 21.61
N PRO A 100 -14.25 -2.79 22.74
CA PRO A 100 -14.29 -1.63 23.64
C PRO A 100 -13.83 -0.33 22.98
N LEU A 101 -13.14 -0.40 21.83
CA LEU A 101 -12.71 0.74 21.03
C LEU A 101 -13.64 0.96 19.83
N PRO A 102 -13.87 2.23 19.42
CA PRO A 102 -14.69 2.53 18.25
C PRO A 102 -13.95 2.15 16.96
N ILE A 103 -14.10 0.90 16.52
CA ILE A 103 -13.51 0.39 15.27
C ILE A 103 -14.59 0.26 14.20
N TRP A 104 -14.29 0.73 12.99
CA TRP A 104 -15.17 0.61 11.82
C TRP A 104 -14.58 -0.38 10.82
N LYS A 105 -15.38 -1.37 10.43
CA LYS A 105 -15.07 -2.33 9.37
C LYS A 105 -15.67 -1.82 8.07
N MET A 106 -14.81 -1.55 7.08
CA MET A 106 -15.24 -1.17 5.74
C MET A 106 -14.96 -2.34 4.79
N ALA A 107 -15.99 -2.77 4.05
CA ALA A 107 -15.84 -3.78 3.02
C ALA A 107 -15.84 -3.10 1.65
N PHE A 108 -14.86 -3.45 0.82
CA PHE A 108 -14.73 -2.97 -0.55
C PHE A 108 -14.65 -4.14 -1.51
N LYS A 109 -15.27 -4.00 -2.68
CA LYS A 109 -15.11 -4.90 -3.82
C LYS A 109 -14.19 -4.19 -4.81
N LEU A 110 -13.00 -4.75 -5.02
CA LEU A 110 -12.03 -4.22 -5.97
C LEU A 110 -12.37 -4.68 -7.38
N GLU A 111 -12.28 -3.79 -8.36
CA GLU A 111 -12.46 -4.14 -9.76
C GLU A 111 -11.10 -4.44 -10.39
N CYS A 112 -11.00 -5.59 -11.07
CA CYS A 112 -9.81 -5.94 -11.82
C CYS A 112 -10.03 -5.74 -13.32
N ASP A 113 -9.07 -5.05 -13.95
CA ASP A 113 -8.90 -5.09 -15.40
C ASP A 113 -8.11 -6.35 -15.78
N MET A 114 -8.75 -7.31 -16.45
CA MET A 114 -8.03 -8.50 -16.90
C MET A 114 -7.10 -8.22 -18.08
N ASP A 115 -7.33 -7.12 -18.81
CA ASP A 115 -6.48 -6.73 -19.93
C ASP A 115 -5.19 -6.05 -19.43
N LEU A 116 -5.23 -5.37 -18.28
CA LEU A 116 -4.05 -4.71 -17.69
C LEU A 116 -3.37 -5.55 -16.61
N THR A 117 -4.14 -6.22 -15.74
CA THR A 117 -3.61 -6.99 -14.60
C THR A 117 -4.21 -8.40 -14.56
N PRO A 118 -3.96 -9.24 -15.57
CA PRO A 118 -4.55 -10.59 -15.67
C PRO A 118 -4.24 -11.50 -14.47
N TRP A 119 -3.18 -11.23 -13.72
CA TRP A 119 -2.77 -11.97 -12.52
C TRP A 119 -3.65 -11.68 -11.27
N CYS A 120 -4.61 -10.78 -11.35
CA CYS A 120 -5.55 -10.52 -10.25
C CYS A 120 -6.52 -11.67 -9.99
N LYS A 121 -6.73 -12.55 -10.97
CA LYS A 121 -7.64 -13.68 -10.89
C LYS A 121 -6.90 -14.86 -10.26
N GLN A 122 -7.09 -15.05 -8.96
CA GLN A 122 -6.62 -16.21 -8.20
C GLN A 122 -7.67 -17.33 -8.21
#